data_AF-A0A812PDH6-F1
#
_entry.id   AF-A0A812PDH6-F1
#
_cell.length_a   1.000
_cell.length_b   1.000
_cell.length_c   1.000
_cell.angle_alpha   90.00
_cell.angle_beta   90.00
_cell.angle_gamma   90.00
#
_symmetry.space_group_name_H-M   'P 1'
#
loop_
_entity.id
_entity.type
_entity.pdbx_description
1 polymer ?
#
loop_
_entity_poly.entity_id
_entity_poly.type
_entity_poly.pdbx_seq_one_letter_code
_entity_poly.pdbx_strand_id
1 'polypeptide(L)'
;MLAVLNSAFISLLEICLTGQEVVHGGGGTASFPMKLLAKVPAGASFLMARVLDVFFGRTSSLNFADGVPCISSCGAFALKAHFKTLVADEKALKEAWSLKGASGTKPCYECANVVGHCAKEDVNPAGWLQHITCADRSKFHAHTESSFRNMANNLGAARTASERNKLSQAYGLTYHSDGLLRDGFWGEKVSPIRQSCWDWMHVIVASGGVAAYECNSFLLELKRQGIPLSTWDAFAGKWNLPKARDSLSASFFQDRIQEDGEPLRAFAGEMLDVVVFLDMFQQHALKPQGNLPRHCRCLELLARILEILLKGDRAVSHVDELEACVDEHATLFVELYEHCAKPKFHMLFHISSALRRFGNLSCWGPERKHRVVKSLVGSSVANELQNNLAVRACGQDLKAIEEGVFEPTALASPLTDLHWAVDLLAPVLDGAQHVQRSRKLYTSRGSVFCGDVLWSRCLHVTYQVKACLMAVDHEGRKHFLFHVSEHKRVKGNRFDEAGTLGLIFYEEDLVPVQYSVSLARQIVIYTGTMLGEV
;
A
#
# COMPACT_ATOMS: atom_id res chain seq x y z
N MET A 1 -4.55 -20.41 3.90
CA MET A 1 -5.81 -20.19 3.17
C MET A 1 -6.17 -18.72 3.35
N LEU A 2 -6.16 -17.78 2.39
CA LEU A 2 -6.43 -17.84 0.94
C LEU A 2 -7.51 -18.85 0.55
N ALA A 3 -8.70 -18.32 0.24
CA ALA A 3 -9.35 -18.54 -1.05
C ALA A 3 -10.32 -17.35 -1.31
N VAL A 4 -10.04 -16.52 -2.32
CA VAL A 4 -10.79 -16.38 -3.59
C VAL A 4 -12.19 -15.75 -3.39
N LEU A 5 -12.48 -14.57 -3.97
CA LEU A 5 -13.15 -14.49 -5.28
C LEU A 5 -12.76 -13.23 -6.09
N ASN A 6 -12.42 -13.48 -7.36
CA ASN A 6 -11.84 -12.58 -8.36
C ASN A 6 -12.73 -11.38 -8.71
N SER A 7 -12.17 -10.15 -8.70
CA SER A 7 -12.82 -8.96 -9.28
C SER A 7 -12.07 -7.61 -9.18
N ALA A 8 -12.32 -6.70 -10.14
CA ALA A 8 -11.93 -5.29 -10.20
C ALA A 8 -12.66 -4.36 -9.20
N PHE A 9 -11.91 -3.55 -8.46
CA PHE A 9 -12.44 -2.61 -7.47
C PHE A 9 -11.73 -1.27 -7.61
N ILE A 10 -12.51 -0.19 -7.72
CA ILE A 10 -12.02 1.20 -7.71
C ILE A 10 -11.73 1.59 -6.27
N SER A 11 -10.48 1.95 -6.00
CA SER A 11 -10.02 2.41 -4.69
C SER A 11 -10.45 3.87 -4.47
N LEU A 12 -11.24 4.14 -3.41
CA LEU A 12 -11.76 5.46 -3.08
C LEU A 12 -11.62 5.75 -1.58
N LEU A 13 -10.41 6.19 -1.17
CA LEU A 13 -10.11 7.39 -0.37
C LEU A 13 -8.63 7.36 0.05
N GLU A 14 -7.84 8.35 -0.38
CA GLU A 14 -6.63 8.77 0.31
C GLU A 14 -6.68 10.31 0.41
N ILE A 15 -6.74 10.83 1.64
CA ILE A 15 -7.00 12.25 1.93
C ILE A 15 -5.67 13.00 1.86
N CYS A 16 -5.49 13.87 0.85
CA CYS A 16 -4.43 14.88 0.85
C CYS A 16 -4.86 16.08 1.71
N LEU A 17 -4.36 16.17 2.94
CA LEU A 17 -4.44 17.37 3.77
C LEU A 17 -3.39 18.38 3.30
N THR A 18 -3.83 19.58 2.97
CA THR A 18 -2.96 20.66 2.49
C THR A 18 -2.13 21.25 3.64
N GLY A 19 -0.81 21.20 3.50
CA GLY A 19 0.08 22.27 3.95
C GLY A 19 0.33 22.40 5.46
N GLN A 20 0.77 21.33 6.11
CA GLN A 20 1.84 21.25 7.13
C GLN A 20 1.69 19.90 7.85
N GLU A 21 2.74 19.07 7.74
CA GLU A 21 2.85 17.67 8.21
C GLU A 21 1.79 16.67 7.67
N VAL A 22 2.22 15.82 6.74
CA VAL A 22 1.40 14.79 6.09
C VAL A 22 1.17 13.64 7.08
N VAL A 23 -0.04 13.56 7.63
CA VAL A 23 -0.53 12.38 8.36
C VAL A 23 -1.22 11.45 7.36
N HIS A 24 -0.60 10.31 7.03
CA HIS A 24 -1.25 9.23 6.30
C HIS A 24 -2.27 8.54 7.22
N GLY A 25 -3.56 8.86 7.10
CA GLY A 25 -4.60 8.28 7.94
C GLY A 25 -5.99 8.27 7.30
N GLY A 26 -6.65 7.10 7.38
CA GLY A 26 -8.11 6.94 7.35
C GLY A 26 -8.83 7.23 6.03
N GLY A 27 -9.23 6.18 5.30
CA GLY A 27 -10.07 6.31 4.11
C GLY A 27 -11.27 5.38 4.19
N GLY A 28 -12.45 5.86 3.80
CA GLY A 28 -13.66 5.03 3.70
C GLY A 28 -13.46 3.88 2.73
N THR A 29 -13.98 2.70 3.06
CA THR A 29 -13.87 1.50 2.22
C THR A 29 -15.22 1.17 1.60
N ALA A 30 -15.28 1.19 0.27
CA ALA A 30 -16.46 0.75 -0.49
C ALA A 30 -16.17 -0.58 -1.17
N SER A 31 -17.01 -1.59 -0.93
CA SER A 31 -16.86 -2.94 -1.51
C SER A 31 -18.12 -3.33 -2.29
N PHE A 32 -17.96 -3.62 -3.58
CA PHE A 32 -19.03 -4.04 -4.48
C PHE A 32 -18.80 -5.46 -5.05
N PRO A 33 -19.75 -6.40 -4.91
CA PRO A 33 -19.63 -7.71 -5.51
C PRO A 33 -19.59 -7.62 -7.03
N MET A 34 -18.57 -8.18 -7.66
CA MET A 34 -18.40 -7.95 -9.10
C MET A 34 -19.19 -8.79 -10.04
N LYS A 35 -19.73 -9.91 -9.58
CA LYS A 35 -20.83 -10.57 -10.31
C LYS A 35 -22.02 -9.62 -10.47
N LEU A 36 -22.20 -8.67 -9.54
CA LEU A 36 -23.21 -7.62 -9.67
C LEU A 36 -22.68 -6.46 -10.52
N LEU A 37 -21.42 -6.04 -10.35
CA LEU A 37 -20.83 -4.97 -11.17
C LEU A 37 -20.90 -5.29 -12.68
N ALA A 38 -20.70 -6.55 -13.07
CA ALA A 38 -20.83 -7.01 -14.45
C ALA A 38 -22.26 -6.86 -15.02
N LYS A 39 -23.28 -6.75 -14.15
CA LYS A 39 -24.67 -6.52 -14.53
C LYS A 39 -25.06 -5.03 -14.51
N VAL A 40 -24.23 -4.18 -13.93
CA VAL A 40 -24.47 -2.73 -13.88
C VAL A 40 -24.08 -2.13 -15.25
N PRO A 41 -24.98 -1.39 -15.91
CA PRO A 41 -24.63 -0.64 -17.12
C PRO A 41 -23.42 0.26 -16.87
N ALA A 42 -22.43 0.23 -17.77
CA ALA A 42 -21.14 0.92 -17.64
C ALA A 42 -20.25 0.49 -16.43
N GLY A 43 -20.66 -0.56 -15.70
CA GLY A 43 -19.87 -1.21 -14.67
C GLY A 43 -19.21 -0.25 -13.68
N ALA A 44 -17.88 -0.34 -13.58
CA ALA A 44 -17.09 0.45 -12.64
C ALA A 44 -17.19 1.97 -12.90
N SER A 45 -17.40 2.39 -14.15
CA SER A 45 -17.54 3.82 -14.47
C SER A 45 -18.83 4.41 -13.90
N PHE A 46 -19.97 3.72 -14.05
CA PHE A 46 -21.22 4.13 -13.40
C PHE A 46 -21.06 4.15 -11.88
N LEU A 47 -20.45 3.10 -11.34
CA LEU A 47 -20.24 2.98 -9.91
C LEU A 47 -19.41 4.15 -9.37
N MET A 48 -18.34 4.54 -10.07
CA MET A 48 -17.50 5.69 -9.69
C MET A 48 -18.33 6.99 -9.60
N ALA A 49 -19.23 7.24 -10.55
CA ALA A 49 -20.13 8.40 -10.48
C ALA A 49 -21.00 8.38 -9.21
N ARG A 50 -21.56 7.21 -8.87
CA ARG A 50 -22.35 7.04 -7.64
C ARG A 50 -21.52 7.22 -6.37
N VAL A 51 -20.27 6.76 -6.36
CA VAL A 51 -19.39 7.00 -5.21
C VAL A 51 -19.07 8.50 -5.06
N LEU A 52 -18.82 9.20 -6.17
CA LEU A 52 -18.64 10.65 -6.14
C LEU A 52 -19.90 11.37 -5.66
N ASP A 53 -21.10 10.93 -6.07
CA ASP A 53 -22.37 11.47 -5.56
C ASP A 53 -22.50 11.34 -4.04
N VAL A 54 -22.11 10.19 -3.48
CA VAL A 54 -22.20 9.94 -2.04
C VAL A 54 -21.26 10.85 -1.25
N PHE A 55 -20.02 11.03 -1.71
CA PHE A 55 -19.00 11.71 -0.92
C PHE A 55 -18.82 13.20 -1.27
N PHE A 56 -19.27 13.62 -2.46
CA PHE A 56 -19.02 14.96 -2.99
C PHE A 56 -20.25 15.55 -3.73
N GLY A 57 -21.36 14.82 -3.79
CA GLY A 57 -22.59 15.23 -4.45
C GLY A 57 -23.51 16.08 -3.57
N ARG A 58 -24.42 16.81 -4.20
CA ARG A 58 -25.28 17.83 -3.55
C ARG A 58 -26.34 17.28 -2.60
N THR A 59 -26.60 15.98 -2.62
CA THR A 59 -27.79 15.37 -1.99
C THR A 59 -27.44 14.43 -0.84
N SER A 60 -26.16 14.24 -0.51
CA SER A 60 -25.72 13.32 0.52
C SER A 60 -25.53 14.03 1.86
N SER A 61 -25.95 13.40 2.95
CA SER A 61 -25.64 13.84 4.31
C SER A 61 -24.15 13.65 4.69
N LEU A 62 -23.41 12.89 3.87
CA LEU A 62 -21.97 12.62 4.00
C LEU A 62 -21.18 13.34 2.89
N ASN A 63 -21.45 14.63 2.70
CA ASN A 63 -20.73 15.43 1.70
C ASN A 63 -19.47 16.07 2.30
N PHE A 64 -18.29 15.60 1.88
CA PHE A 64 -17.02 16.15 2.29
C PHE A 64 -16.78 17.58 1.82
N ALA A 65 -17.45 18.03 0.74
CA ALA A 65 -17.32 19.42 0.28
C ALA A 65 -17.98 20.41 1.25
N ASP A 66 -19.10 20.01 1.86
CA ASP A 66 -19.84 20.82 2.83
C ASP A 66 -19.21 20.72 4.22
N GLY A 67 -18.55 19.60 4.49
CA GLY A 67 -17.82 19.30 5.72
C GLY A 67 -18.54 18.26 6.56
N VAL A 68 -17.78 17.30 7.07
CA VAL A 68 -18.26 16.28 8.00
C VAL A 68 -17.83 16.70 9.41
N PRO A 69 -18.75 16.85 10.37
CA PRO A 69 -18.36 17.13 11.74
C PRO A 69 -17.58 15.94 12.30
N CYS A 70 -16.39 16.24 12.84
CA CYS A 70 -15.48 15.30 13.45
C CYS A 70 -15.12 15.79 14.86
N ILE A 71 -14.70 14.87 15.72
CA ILE A 71 -14.23 15.17 17.06
C ILE A 71 -12.83 14.58 17.18
N SER A 72 -11.87 15.38 17.63
CA SER A 72 -10.53 14.91 18.02
C SER A 72 -10.27 15.21 19.49
N SER A 73 -9.13 14.74 20.00
CA SER A 73 -8.63 15.09 21.34
C SER A 73 -8.45 16.61 21.55
N CYS A 74 -8.43 17.42 20.49
CA CYS A 74 -8.31 18.88 20.55
C CYS A 74 -9.65 19.61 20.39
N GLY A 75 -10.77 18.89 20.25
CA GLY A 75 -12.11 19.46 20.14
C GLY A 75 -12.87 19.06 18.86
N ALA A 76 -14.04 19.65 18.68
CA ALA A 76 -14.84 19.46 17.48
C ALA A 76 -14.28 20.27 16.31
N PHE A 77 -14.19 19.66 15.13
CA PHE A 77 -13.76 20.30 13.90
C PHE A 77 -14.59 19.80 12.71
N ALA A 78 -14.62 20.54 11.61
CA ALA A 78 -15.27 20.08 10.38
C ALA A 78 -14.22 19.57 9.40
N LEU A 79 -14.25 18.28 9.08
CA LEU A 79 -13.42 17.69 8.03
C LEU A 79 -14.01 18.02 6.67
N LYS A 80 -13.31 18.86 5.90
CA LYS A 80 -13.62 19.13 4.50
C LYS A 80 -12.61 18.47 3.59
N ALA A 81 -13.09 17.86 2.51
CA ALA A 81 -12.24 17.27 1.49
C ALA A 81 -12.81 17.48 0.09
N HIS A 82 -11.95 17.38 -0.91
CA HIS A 82 -12.30 17.44 -2.32
C HIS A 82 -11.68 16.26 -3.07
N PHE A 83 -12.34 15.80 -4.12
CA PHE A 83 -11.82 14.72 -4.95
C PHE A 83 -10.61 15.18 -5.77
N LYS A 84 -9.41 14.81 -5.31
CA LYS A 84 -8.13 15.24 -5.90
C LYS A 84 -7.66 14.35 -7.04
N THR A 85 -7.62 13.04 -6.83
CA THR A 85 -7.09 12.08 -7.82
C THR A 85 -7.59 10.66 -7.54
N LEU A 86 -7.51 9.80 -8.55
CA LEU A 86 -7.73 8.36 -8.49
C LEU A 86 -6.38 7.65 -8.67
N VAL A 87 -5.94 6.97 -7.61
CA VAL A 87 -4.76 6.10 -7.63
C VAL A 87 -5.25 4.67 -7.77
N ALA A 88 -4.88 4.01 -8.86
CA ALA A 88 -5.30 2.64 -9.15
C ALA A 88 -4.37 2.00 -10.18
N ASP A 89 -4.48 0.67 -10.34
CA ASP A 89 -3.81 -0.02 -11.44
C ASP A 89 -4.41 0.40 -12.80
N GLU A 90 -3.71 0.09 -13.89
CA GLU A 90 -4.15 0.45 -15.26
C GLU A 90 -5.56 -0.07 -15.56
N LYS A 91 -5.89 -1.27 -15.07
CA LYS A 91 -7.19 -1.90 -15.34
C LYS A 91 -8.33 -1.15 -14.66
N ALA A 92 -8.19 -0.81 -13.38
CA ALA A 92 -9.21 -0.08 -12.65
C ALA A 92 -9.34 1.36 -13.16
N LEU A 93 -8.24 2.03 -13.53
CA LEU A 93 -8.30 3.34 -14.22
C LEU A 93 -9.06 3.23 -15.54
N LYS A 94 -8.78 2.19 -16.33
CA LYS A 94 -9.48 1.91 -17.59
C LYS A 94 -10.98 1.75 -17.38
N GLU A 95 -11.38 0.95 -16.40
CA GLU A 95 -12.80 0.70 -16.14
C GLU A 95 -13.50 1.94 -15.55
N ALA A 96 -12.86 2.67 -14.63
CA ALA A 96 -13.42 3.89 -14.02
C ALA A 96 -13.65 5.00 -15.06
N TRP A 97 -12.66 5.21 -15.93
CA TRP A 97 -12.68 6.28 -16.94
C TRP A 97 -13.23 5.85 -18.30
N SER A 98 -13.80 4.63 -18.40
CA SER A 98 -14.33 4.11 -19.67
C SER A 98 -13.29 4.11 -20.81
N LEU A 99 -12.06 3.67 -20.53
CA LEU A 99 -10.98 3.58 -21.51
C LEU A 99 -10.92 2.19 -22.12
N LYS A 100 -10.18 2.04 -23.23
CA LYS A 100 -9.81 0.73 -23.80
C LYS A 100 -8.48 0.21 -23.25
N GLY A 101 -7.58 1.09 -22.81
CA GLY A 101 -6.20 0.73 -22.48
C GLY A 101 -5.48 0.12 -23.70
N ALA A 102 -4.65 -0.90 -23.48
CA ALA A 102 -3.87 -1.56 -24.53
C ALA A 102 -4.67 -2.12 -25.74
N SER A 103 -6.00 -2.31 -25.64
CA SER A 103 -6.82 -2.78 -26.76
C SER A 103 -7.29 -1.66 -27.71
N GLY A 104 -7.06 -0.39 -27.37
CA GLY A 104 -7.31 0.75 -28.25
C GLY A 104 -6.07 1.10 -29.08
N THR A 105 -6.25 1.73 -30.24
CA THR A 105 -5.14 2.30 -31.03
C THR A 105 -4.32 3.27 -30.21
N LYS A 106 -5.00 4.02 -29.34
CA LYS A 106 -4.44 4.94 -28.37
C LYS A 106 -4.51 4.33 -26.95
N PRO A 107 -3.44 3.67 -26.49
CA PRO A 107 -3.42 3.04 -25.16
C PRO A 107 -3.21 4.03 -24.01
N CYS A 108 -2.56 5.18 -24.25
CA CYS A 108 -2.35 6.23 -23.26
C CYS A 108 -3.44 7.30 -23.39
N TYR A 109 -4.20 7.54 -22.32
CA TYR A 109 -5.20 8.60 -22.31
C TYR A 109 -4.61 9.99 -22.02
N GLU A 110 -3.38 10.08 -21.52
CA GLU A 110 -2.70 11.36 -21.24
C GLU A 110 -2.01 11.95 -22.47
N CYS A 111 -1.48 11.14 -23.39
CA CYS A 111 -0.78 11.63 -24.57
C CYS A 111 -1.69 11.66 -25.80
N ALA A 112 -1.89 12.83 -26.40
CA ALA A 112 -2.65 13.09 -27.63
C ALA A 112 -2.18 12.28 -28.84
N ASN A 113 -0.88 12.01 -28.95
CA ASN A 113 -0.26 11.49 -30.16
C ASN A 113 0.36 10.09 -30.03
N VAL A 114 0.20 9.42 -28.89
CA VAL A 114 0.82 8.10 -28.67
C VAL A 114 -0.13 6.96 -29.03
N VAL A 115 0.34 6.06 -29.89
CA VAL A 115 -0.39 4.89 -30.39
C VAL A 115 0.37 3.59 -30.10
N GLY A 116 -0.34 2.46 -30.01
CA GLY A 116 0.29 1.17 -29.68
C GLY A 116 -0.44 -0.08 -30.16
N HIS A 117 -1.58 0.05 -30.85
CA HIS A 117 -2.26 -1.08 -31.51
C HIS A 117 -2.00 -1.07 -33.01
N CYS A 118 -0.73 -1.04 -33.38
CA CYS A 118 -0.20 -1.09 -34.75
C CYS A 118 1.25 -1.59 -34.70
N ALA A 119 1.82 -1.95 -35.84
CA ALA A 119 3.25 -2.21 -35.89
C ALA A 119 4.03 -0.89 -35.71
N LYS A 120 5.25 -0.95 -35.18
CA LYS A 120 6.09 0.24 -35.00
C LYS A 120 6.43 0.87 -36.35
N GLU A 121 6.63 0.02 -37.35
CA GLU A 121 7.00 0.36 -38.72
C GLU A 121 5.89 1.13 -39.46
N ASP A 122 4.65 0.97 -39.03
CA ASP A 122 3.48 1.69 -39.57
C ASP A 122 3.43 3.16 -39.09
N VAL A 123 4.24 3.53 -38.08
CA VAL A 123 4.27 4.87 -37.49
C VAL A 123 5.52 5.61 -37.94
N ASN A 124 5.34 6.69 -38.70
CA ASN A 124 6.46 7.54 -39.12
C ASN A 124 7.18 8.16 -37.89
N PRO A 125 8.45 7.82 -37.62
CA PRO A 125 9.18 8.30 -36.44
C PRO A 125 9.41 9.83 -36.42
N ALA A 126 9.34 10.48 -37.57
CA ALA A 126 9.44 11.93 -37.74
C ALA A 126 8.05 12.62 -37.77
N GLY A 127 6.96 11.85 -37.74
CA GLY A 127 5.59 12.36 -37.76
C GLY A 127 5.10 12.82 -36.39
N TRP A 128 3.89 13.36 -36.36
CA TRP A 128 3.25 13.76 -35.10
C TRP A 128 2.88 12.55 -34.24
N LEU A 129 2.36 11.47 -34.85
CA LEU A 129 2.06 10.23 -34.13
C LEU A 129 3.34 9.52 -33.71
N GLN A 130 3.36 9.04 -32.47
CA GLN A 130 4.49 8.32 -31.88
C GLN A 130 4.04 6.94 -31.44
N HIS A 131 4.84 5.92 -31.74
CA HIS A 131 4.58 4.58 -31.23
C HIS A 131 4.89 4.52 -29.73
N ILE A 132 4.22 3.62 -29.00
CA ILE A 132 4.37 3.49 -27.54
C ILE A 132 5.79 3.13 -27.09
N THR A 133 6.61 2.62 -28.01
CA THR A 133 8.03 2.30 -27.78
C THR A 133 8.97 3.49 -28.03
N CYS A 134 8.44 4.67 -28.33
CA CYS A 134 9.26 5.88 -28.46
C CYS A 134 9.87 6.22 -27.10
N ALA A 135 11.20 6.35 -27.06
CA ALA A 135 11.95 6.71 -25.85
C ALA A 135 12.09 8.22 -25.64
N ASP A 136 11.77 9.03 -26.66
CA ASP A 136 11.96 10.48 -26.63
C ASP A 136 10.70 11.17 -26.11
N ARG A 137 10.74 11.50 -24.81
CA ARG A 137 9.66 12.21 -24.11
C ARG A 137 9.29 13.54 -24.76
N SER A 138 10.24 14.24 -25.38
CA SER A 138 10.00 15.56 -25.97
C SER A 138 8.99 15.51 -27.14
N LYS A 139 8.80 14.32 -27.73
CA LYS A 139 7.83 14.09 -28.80
C LYS A 139 6.41 13.82 -28.28
N PHE A 140 6.21 13.65 -26.98
CA PHE A 140 4.89 13.39 -26.42
C PHE A 140 4.09 14.68 -26.26
N HIS A 141 2.91 14.70 -26.86
CA HIS A 141 1.99 15.82 -26.71
C HIS A 141 0.91 15.45 -25.71
N ALA A 142 0.84 16.16 -24.59
CA ALA A 142 -0.21 15.93 -23.58
C ALA A 142 -1.59 16.35 -24.09
N HIS A 143 -2.62 15.63 -23.68
CA HIS A 143 -4.01 16.05 -23.80
C HIS A 143 -4.30 17.20 -22.83
N THR A 144 -5.10 18.16 -23.29
CA THR A 144 -5.86 19.05 -22.39
C THR A 144 -7.20 18.41 -22.04
N GLU A 145 -7.83 18.84 -20.95
CA GLU A 145 -9.19 18.40 -20.60
C GLU A 145 -10.19 18.64 -21.73
N SER A 146 -10.07 19.79 -22.42
CA SER A 146 -10.93 20.12 -23.56
C SER A 146 -10.72 19.15 -24.73
N SER A 147 -9.46 18.83 -25.07
CA SER A 147 -9.15 17.89 -26.15
C SER A 147 -9.66 16.47 -25.84
N PHE A 148 -9.55 16.02 -24.59
CA PHE A 148 -10.07 14.73 -24.16
C PHE A 148 -11.60 14.70 -24.18
N ARG A 149 -12.24 15.76 -23.67
CA ARG A 149 -13.71 15.90 -23.68
C ARG A 149 -14.26 15.92 -25.11
N ASN A 150 -13.57 16.57 -26.04
CA ASN A 150 -13.96 16.55 -27.45
C ASN A 150 -13.95 15.13 -28.03
N MET A 151 -12.96 14.29 -27.69
CA MET A 151 -12.98 12.86 -28.10
C MET A 151 -14.19 12.12 -27.53
N ALA A 152 -14.49 12.30 -26.24
CA ALA A 152 -15.65 11.67 -25.60
C ALA A 152 -16.99 12.15 -26.19
N ASN A 153 -17.09 13.45 -26.51
CA ASN A 153 -18.26 14.04 -27.14
C ASN A 153 -18.47 13.55 -28.57
N ASN A 154 -17.41 13.52 -29.39
CA ASN A 154 -17.44 12.97 -30.74
C ASN A 154 -17.90 11.51 -30.73
N LEU A 155 -17.36 10.72 -29.80
CA LEU A 155 -17.78 9.33 -29.63
C LEU A 155 -19.26 9.20 -29.28
N GLY A 156 -19.78 10.09 -28.42
CA GLY A 156 -21.19 10.13 -28.05
C GLY A 156 -22.11 10.66 -29.14
N ALA A 157 -21.60 11.48 -30.05
CA ALA A 157 -22.33 12.01 -31.21
C ALA A 157 -22.38 11.04 -32.40
N ALA A 158 -21.61 9.95 -32.36
CA ALA A 158 -21.61 8.92 -33.40
C ALA A 158 -23.02 8.37 -33.65
N ARG A 159 -23.48 8.49 -34.91
CA ARG A 159 -24.86 8.18 -35.33
C ARG A 159 -25.08 6.70 -35.55
N THR A 160 -24.02 5.96 -35.86
CA THR A 160 -24.08 4.52 -36.15
C THR A 160 -23.17 3.71 -35.23
N ALA A 161 -23.48 2.43 -35.04
CA ALA A 161 -22.63 1.52 -34.28
C ALA A 161 -21.25 1.35 -34.92
N SER A 162 -21.17 1.32 -36.26
CA SER A 162 -19.90 1.21 -36.99
C SER A 162 -18.99 2.43 -36.76
N GLU A 163 -19.55 3.63 -36.88
CA GLU A 163 -18.85 4.89 -36.59
C GLU A 163 -18.36 4.93 -35.13
N ARG A 164 -19.25 4.57 -34.19
CA ARG A 164 -18.91 4.51 -32.77
C ARG A 164 -17.77 3.53 -32.50
N ASN A 165 -17.78 2.35 -33.12
CA ASN A 165 -16.71 1.36 -32.96
C ASN A 165 -15.36 1.88 -33.51
N LYS A 166 -15.35 2.53 -34.67
CA LYS A 166 -14.15 3.15 -35.24
C LYS A 166 -13.59 4.24 -34.34
N LEU A 167 -14.43 5.16 -33.87
CA LEU A 167 -14.02 6.23 -32.96
C LEU A 167 -13.55 5.69 -31.61
N SER A 168 -14.23 4.67 -31.08
CA SER A 168 -13.84 4.01 -29.83
C SER A 168 -12.44 3.42 -29.94
N GLN A 169 -12.15 2.76 -31.06
CA GLN A 169 -10.84 2.18 -31.33
C GLN A 169 -9.76 3.26 -31.48
N ALA A 170 -10.02 4.29 -32.28
CA ALA A 170 -9.08 5.37 -32.56
C ALA A 170 -8.76 6.20 -31.31
N TYR A 171 -9.78 6.59 -30.54
CA TYR A 171 -9.62 7.39 -29.32
C TYR A 171 -9.20 6.59 -28.09
N GLY A 172 -9.24 5.24 -28.15
CA GLY A 172 -8.96 4.41 -26.99
C GLY A 172 -10.02 4.54 -25.89
N LEU A 173 -11.27 4.83 -26.27
CA LEU A 173 -12.39 5.04 -25.35
C LEU A 173 -13.46 3.97 -25.56
N THR A 174 -14.18 3.65 -24.49
CA THR A 174 -15.36 2.81 -24.52
C THR A 174 -16.58 3.70 -24.31
N TYR A 175 -17.57 3.61 -25.20
CA TYR A 175 -18.80 4.38 -25.04
C TYR A 175 -19.72 3.73 -24.01
N HIS A 176 -20.07 4.51 -22.99
CA HIS A 176 -21.06 4.16 -21.99
C HIS A 176 -21.99 5.35 -21.76
N SER A 177 -23.29 5.19 -22.04
CA SER A 177 -24.30 6.24 -21.84
C SER A 177 -24.38 6.71 -20.40
N ASP A 178 -24.25 5.76 -19.46
CA ASP A 178 -24.39 5.96 -18.01
C ASP A 178 -23.03 5.97 -17.29
N GLY A 179 -21.92 6.04 -18.03
CA GLY A 179 -20.57 6.10 -17.45
C GLY A 179 -20.24 7.47 -16.85
N LEU A 180 -19.22 7.52 -15.99
CA LEU A 180 -18.79 8.74 -15.29
C LEU A 180 -18.56 9.94 -16.20
N LEU A 181 -17.91 9.73 -17.35
CA LEU A 181 -17.61 10.79 -18.31
C LEU A 181 -18.85 11.38 -19.00
N ARG A 182 -19.99 10.68 -18.92
CA ARG A 182 -21.27 11.06 -19.54
C ARG A 182 -22.32 11.43 -18.50
N ASP A 183 -22.02 11.25 -17.22
CA ASP A 183 -22.87 11.72 -16.13
C ASP A 183 -23.07 13.24 -16.23
N GLY A 184 -24.31 13.69 -16.15
CA GLY A 184 -24.67 15.09 -16.39
C GLY A 184 -24.12 16.07 -15.35
N PHE A 185 -23.75 15.59 -14.15
CA PHE A 185 -23.14 16.43 -13.12
C PHE A 185 -21.62 16.23 -13.08
N TRP A 186 -21.15 14.98 -13.08
CA TRP A 186 -19.74 14.67 -12.92
C TRP A 186 -18.92 14.82 -14.20
N GLY A 187 -19.48 14.54 -15.38
CA GLY A 187 -18.73 14.57 -16.65
C GLY A 187 -18.08 15.94 -16.98
N GLU A 188 -18.61 17.02 -16.41
CA GLU A 188 -18.01 18.36 -16.51
C GLU A 188 -16.98 18.66 -15.40
N LYS A 189 -17.14 18.03 -14.23
CA LYS A 189 -16.37 18.29 -13.00
C LYS A 189 -15.17 17.39 -12.82
N VAL A 190 -15.15 16.22 -13.46
CA VAL A 190 -14.04 15.28 -13.40
C VAL A 190 -13.40 15.06 -14.75
N SER A 191 -12.13 14.70 -14.73
CA SER A 191 -11.38 14.41 -15.95
C SER A 191 -10.21 13.46 -15.66
N PRO A 192 -10.03 12.39 -16.47
CA PRO A 192 -8.88 11.50 -16.32
C PRO A 192 -7.55 12.25 -16.52
N ILE A 193 -7.54 13.30 -17.34
CA ILE A 193 -6.35 14.14 -17.53
C ILE A 193 -5.96 14.84 -16.22
N ARG A 194 -6.94 15.28 -15.43
CA ARG A 194 -6.72 16.03 -14.19
C ARG A 194 -6.61 15.14 -12.94
N GLN A 195 -7.21 13.96 -12.95
CA GLN A 195 -7.47 13.20 -11.71
C GLN A 195 -7.06 11.73 -11.80
N SER A 196 -6.15 11.38 -12.69
CA SER A 196 -5.51 10.06 -12.66
C SER A 196 -4.10 10.16 -12.14
N CYS A 197 -3.70 9.18 -11.33
CA CYS A 197 -2.33 8.99 -10.90
C CYS A 197 -1.85 7.62 -11.37
N TRP A 198 -0.84 7.60 -12.23
CA TRP A 198 -0.16 6.35 -12.57
C TRP A 198 0.62 5.85 -11.37
N ASP A 199 0.16 4.73 -10.83
CA ASP A 199 0.85 4.08 -9.72
C ASP A 199 2.18 3.49 -10.18
N TRP A 200 3.28 4.01 -9.62
CA TRP A 200 4.62 3.54 -9.96
C TRP A 200 4.84 2.08 -9.56
N MET A 201 4.15 1.58 -8.52
CA MET A 201 4.27 0.17 -8.12
C MET A 201 3.83 -0.75 -9.26
N HIS A 202 2.67 -0.51 -9.86
CA HIS A 202 2.16 -1.32 -10.97
C HIS A 202 2.89 -1.08 -12.28
N VAL A 203 3.34 0.15 -12.54
CA VAL A 203 4.07 0.50 -13.76
C VAL A 203 5.46 -0.13 -13.78
N ILE A 204 6.18 -0.10 -12.65
CA ILE A 204 7.58 -0.50 -12.59
C ILE A 204 7.73 -1.94 -12.06
N VAL A 205 7.26 -2.22 -10.83
CA VAL A 205 7.71 -3.41 -10.07
C VAL A 205 6.69 -4.54 -9.99
N ALA A 206 5.40 -4.29 -10.22
CA ALA A 206 4.41 -5.35 -10.26
C ALA A 206 4.61 -6.25 -11.50
N SER A 207 3.90 -7.38 -11.51
CA SER A 207 3.91 -8.30 -12.65
C SER A 207 3.61 -7.58 -13.98
N GLY A 208 4.43 -7.87 -14.98
CA GLY A 208 4.40 -7.22 -16.29
C GLY A 208 4.81 -5.75 -16.29
N GLY A 209 5.36 -5.22 -15.19
CA GLY A 209 5.96 -3.88 -15.12
C GLY A 209 7.35 -3.82 -15.78
N VAL A 210 7.88 -2.61 -15.95
CA VAL A 210 9.16 -2.37 -16.65
C VAL A 210 10.32 -3.15 -16.02
N ALA A 211 10.42 -3.16 -14.69
CA ALA A 211 11.48 -3.89 -13.99
C ALA A 211 11.41 -5.40 -14.23
N ALA A 212 10.21 -5.97 -14.29
CA ALA A 212 10.06 -7.41 -14.51
C ALA A 212 10.60 -7.84 -15.88
N TYR A 213 10.36 -7.05 -16.93
CA TYR A 213 10.91 -7.31 -18.26
C TYR A 213 12.42 -7.08 -18.33
N GLU A 214 12.90 -5.97 -17.75
CA GLU A 214 14.34 -5.67 -17.73
C GLU A 214 15.13 -6.74 -16.99
N CYS A 215 14.73 -7.09 -15.77
CA CYS A 215 15.43 -8.08 -14.97
C CYS A 215 15.43 -9.45 -15.66
N ASN A 216 14.32 -9.86 -16.30
CA ASN A 216 14.32 -11.12 -17.06
C ASN A 216 15.32 -11.08 -18.22
N SER A 217 15.29 -10.00 -19.02
CA SER A 217 16.15 -9.83 -20.19
C SER A 217 17.63 -9.75 -19.80
N PHE A 218 17.94 -9.05 -18.71
CA PHE A 218 19.28 -8.96 -18.14
C PHE A 218 19.80 -10.33 -17.70
N LEU A 219 18.98 -11.10 -16.99
CA LEU A 219 19.32 -12.46 -16.57
C LEU A 219 19.55 -13.39 -17.78
N LEU A 220 18.70 -13.30 -18.82
CA LEU A 220 18.90 -14.07 -20.04
C LEU A 220 20.22 -13.71 -20.73
N GLU A 221 20.60 -12.44 -20.74
CA GLU A 221 21.88 -12.02 -21.31
C GLU A 221 23.06 -12.59 -20.51
N LEU A 222 23.02 -12.53 -19.17
CA LEU A 222 24.04 -13.18 -18.34
C LEU A 222 24.14 -14.69 -18.58
N LYS A 223 23.00 -15.35 -18.81
CA LYS A 223 22.97 -16.78 -19.17
C LYS A 223 23.66 -17.03 -20.51
N ARG A 224 23.46 -16.17 -21.51
CA ARG A 224 24.14 -16.25 -22.83
C ARG A 224 25.65 -16.06 -22.70
N GLN A 225 26.11 -15.25 -21.75
CA GLN A 225 27.53 -15.10 -21.41
C GLN A 225 28.10 -16.31 -20.64
N GLY A 226 27.32 -17.38 -20.45
CA GLY A 226 27.77 -18.63 -19.83
C GLY A 226 27.77 -18.61 -18.31
N ILE A 227 27.14 -17.62 -17.66
CA ILE A 227 27.02 -17.58 -16.19
C ILE A 227 25.82 -18.46 -15.77
N PRO A 228 26.03 -19.54 -15.00
CA PRO A 228 24.93 -20.41 -14.58
C PRO A 228 23.93 -19.72 -13.64
N LEU A 229 22.64 -20.02 -13.79
CA LEU A 229 21.58 -19.48 -12.91
C LEU A 229 21.83 -19.78 -11.42
N SER A 230 22.39 -20.96 -11.13
CA SER A 230 22.74 -21.39 -9.78
C SER A 230 23.80 -20.51 -9.11
N THR A 231 24.65 -19.84 -9.89
CA THR A 231 25.61 -18.86 -9.37
C THR A 231 24.89 -17.64 -8.79
N TRP A 232 23.77 -17.23 -9.38
CA TRP A 232 23.00 -16.07 -8.91
C TRP A 232 22.17 -16.40 -7.68
N ASP A 233 21.53 -17.57 -7.65
CA ASP A 233 20.85 -18.07 -6.46
C ASP A 233 21.83 -18.25 -5.29
N ALA A 234 23.03 -18.78 -5.54
CA ALA A 234 24.08 -18.89 -4.54
C ALA A 234 24.62 -17.52 -4.08
N PHE A 235 24.67 -16.53 -4.97
CA PHE A 235 25.05 -15.16 -4.62
C PHE A 235 23.94 -14.46 -3.81
N ALA A 236 22.68 -14.62 -4.19
CA ALA A 236 21.51 -14.12 -3.46
C ALA A 236 21.41 -14.72 -2.06
N GLY A 237 21.69 -16.02 -1.93
CA GLY A 237 21.73 -16.71 -0.63
C GLY A 237 22.81 -16.22 0.33
N LYS A 238 23.83 -15.48 -0.15
CA LYS A 238 24.83 -14.83 0.72
C LYS A 238 24.36 -13.49 1.28
N TRP A 239 23.25 -12.96 0.78
CA TRP A 239 22.80 -11.62 1.11
C TRP A 239 21.94 -11.63 2.37
N ASN A 240 22.34 -10.84 3.37
CA ASN A 240 21.55 -10.65 4.58
C ASN A 240 20.57 -9.49 4.36
N LEU A 241 19.33 -9.82 4.00
CA LEU A 241 18.26 -8.82 3.93
C LEU A 241 17.85 -8.34 5.34
N PRO A 242 17.40 -7.08 5.51
CA PRO A 242 16.80 -6.63 6.76
C PRO A 242 15.64 -7.54 7.16
N LYS A 243 15.47 -7.83 8.46
CA LYS A 243 14.42 -8.74 8.99
C LYS A 243 12.99 -8.38 8.59
N ALA A 244 12.75 -7.16 8.11
CA ALA A 244 11.45 -6.69 7.62
C ALA A 244 11.13 -7.17 6.19
N ARG A 245 12.06 -7.85 5.51
CA ARG A 245 11.89 -8.41 4.17
C ARG A 245 12.08 -9.92 4.21
N ASP A 246 11.23 -10.62 3.48
CA ASP A 246 11.37 -12.06 3.29
C ASP A 246 12.54 -12.32 2.34
N SER A 247 13.37 -13.32 2.64
CA SER A 247 14.42 -13.75 1.73
C SER A 247 13.82 -14.34 0.45
N LEU A 248 14.41 -14.02 -0.70
CA LEU A 248 14.13 -14.73 -1.94
C LEU A 248 14.37 -16.24 -1.74
N SER A 249 13.53 -17.08 -2.36
CA SER A 249 13.69 -18.53 -2.28
C SER A 249 15.07 -18.97 -2.79
N ALA A 250 15.61 -20.07 -2.26
CA ALA A 250 16.95 -20.55 -2.62
C ALA A 250 17.13 -20.87 -4.12
N SER A 251 16.05 -21.11 -4.85
CA SER A 251 16.02 -21.37 -6.30
C SER A 251 15.27 -20.28 -7.08
N PHE A 252 15.17 -19.06 -6.52
CA PHE A 252 14.31 -18.00 -7.06
C PHE A 252 14.58 -17.74 -8.54
N PHE A 253 15.82 -17.51 -8.96
CA PHE A 253 16.09 -17.17 -10.36
C PHE A 253 15.90 -18.36 -11.29
N GLN A 254 16.29 -19.55 -10.85
CA GLN A 254 16.06 -20.79 -11.61
C GLN A 254 14.57 -21.04 -11.88
N ASP A 255 13.72 -20.82 -10.88
CA ASP A 255 12.29 -21.13 -10.97
C ASP A 255 11.51 -20.01 -11.68
N ARG A 256 11.96 -18.75 -11.58
CA ARG A 256 11.16 -17.58 -11.98
C ARG A 256 11.54 -16.98 -13.32
N ILE A 257 12.76 -17.21 -13.81
CA ILE A 257 13.19 -16.74 -15.14
C ILE A 257 12.24 -17.26 -16.21
N GLN A 258 11.95 -16.43 -17.21
CA GLN A 258 11.08 -16.75 -18.34
C GLN A 258 11.83 -16.62 -19.66
N GLU A 259 11.17 -16.99 -20.76
CA GLU A 259 11.68 -16.83 -22.11
C GLU A 259 11.88 -15.34 -22.48
N ASP A 260 12.59 -15.10 -23.58
CA ASP A 260 12.86 -13.74 -24.04
C ASP A 260 11.56 -13.02 -24.42
N GLY A 261 11.43 -11.75 -24.02
CA GLY A 261 10.21 -10.98 -24.23
C GLY A 261 9.09 -11.21 -23.19
N GLU A 262 9.29 -12.11 -22.23
CA GLU A 262 8.37 -12.35 -21.11
C GLU A 262 8.87 -11.71 -19.80
N PRO A 263 7.98 -11.33 -18.87
CA PRO A 263 8.38 -10.71 -17.61
C PRO A 263 8.84 -11.75 -16.59
N LEU A 264 9.83 -11.39 -15.78
CA LEU A 264 10.27 -12.20 -14.63
C LEU A 264 9.09 -12.41 -13.67
N ARG A 265 8.87 -13.66 -13.25
CA ARG A 265 7.77 -13.98 -12.33
C ARG A 265 8.13 -13.59 -10.90
N ALA A 266 7.67 -12.42 -10.46
CA ALA A 266 7.85 -11.95 -9.08
C ALA A 266 6.65 -11.14 -8.59
N PHE A 267 6.43 -11.13 -7.28
CA PHE A 267 5.57 -10.13 -6.64
C PHE A 267 6.26 -8.77 -6.61
N ALA A 268 5.48 -7.69 -6.50
CA ALA A 268 6.00 -6.33 -6.49
C ALA A 268 7.08 -6.11 -5.42
N GLY A 269 6.89 -6.68 -4.22
CA GLY A 269 7.85 -6.60 -3.12
C GLY A 269 9.16 -7.31 -3.44
N GLU A 270 9.08 -8.54 -3.98
CA GLU A 270 10.26 -9.31 -4.40
C GLU A 270 11.02 -8.60 -5.52
N MET A 271 10.31 -7.94 -6.45
CA MET A 271 10.94 -7.22 -7.56
C MET A 271 11.79 -6.04 -7.09
N LEU A 272 11.41 -5.36 -5.99
CA LEU A 272 12.27 -4.35 -5.37
C LEU A 272 13.61 -4.96 -4.94
N ASP A 273 13.57 -6.13 -4.29
CA ASP A 273 14.78 -6.81 -3.85
C ASP A 273 15.61 -7.36 -5.02
N VAL A 274 14.96 -7.86 -6.07
CA VAL A 274 15.61 -8.32 -7.30
C VAL A 274 16.39 -7.19 -7.98
N VAL A 275 15.80 -6.00 -8.13
CA VAL A 275 16.51 -4.88 -8.78
C VAL A 275 17.75 -4.49 -7.97
N VAL A 276 17.63 -4.34 -6.65
CA VAL A 276 18.79 -4.01 -5.80
C VAL A 276 19.84 -5.11 -5.83
N PHE A 277 19.41 -6.38 -5.84
CA PHE A 277 20.31 -7.52 -5.95
C PHE A 277 21.13 -7.50 -7.24
N LEU A 278 20.46 -7.35 -8.38
CA LEU A 278 21.12 -7.36 -9.69
C LEU A 278 22.03 -6.15 -9.86
N ASP A 279 21.62 -4.99 -9.34
CA ASP A 279 22.45 -3.79 -9.31
C ASP A 279 23.70 -3.96 -8.42
N MET A 280 23.57 -4.62 -7.27
CA MET A 280 24.75 -4.98 -6.49
C MET A 280 25.66 -5.98 -7.21
N PHE A 281 25.08 -7.02 -7.81
CA PHE A 281 25.84 -8.04 -8.54
C PHE A 281 26.63 -7.42 -9.69
N GLN A 282 25.98 -6.60 -10.53
CA GLN A 282 26.65 -5.98 -11.69
C GLN A 282 27.77 -5.03 -11.27
N GLN A 283 27.62 -4.29 -10.17
CA GLN A 283 28.67 -3.41 -9.63
C GLN A 283 29.92 -4.18 -9.16
N HIS A 284 29.76 -5.38 -8.61
CA HIS A 284 30.88 -6.15 -8.04
C HIS A 284 31.47 -7.20 -8.99
N ALA A 285 30.66 -7.78 -9.88
CA ALA A 285 31.06 -8.88 -10.73
C ALA A 285 31.28 -8.47 -12.20
N LEU A 286 30.47 -7.54 -12.73
CA LEU A 286 30.44 -7.24 -14.17
C LEU A 286 31.21 -5.97 -14.52
N LYS A 287 30.88 -4.85 -13.87
CA LYS A 287 31.50 -3.53 -14.12
C LYS A 287 33.03 -3.56 -13.98
N PRO A 288 33.64 -4.18 -12.95
CA PRO A 288 35.10 -4.21 -12.83
C PRO A 288 35.80 -4.95 -13.98
N GLN A 289 35.09 -5.86 -14.65
CA GLN A 289 35.58 -6.64 -15.79
C GLN A 289 35.24 -5.98 -17.13
N GLY A 290 34.49 -4.86 -17.14
CA GLY A 290 34.01 -4.22 -18.36
C GLY A 290 32.93 -5.02 -19.09
N ASN A 291 32.27 -5.96 -18.43
CA ASN A 291 31.26 -6.82 -19.04
C ASN A 291 29.89 -6.13 -19.10
N LEU A 292 29.21 -6.26 -20.25
CA LEU A 292 27.85 -5.75 -20.50
C LEU A 292 27.62 -4.28 -20.07
N PRO A 293 28.52 -3.32 -20.38
CA PRO A 293 28.51 -1.98 -19.78
C PRO A 293 27.19 -1.22 -19.99
N ARG A 294 26.54 -1.40 -21.15
CA ARG A 294 25.24 -0.77 -21.44
C ARG A 294 24.07 -1.38 -20.65
N HIS A 295 24.07 -2.69 -20.45
CA HIS A 295 23.05 -3.38 -19.66
C HIS A 295 23.19 -3.01 -18.17
N CYS A 296 24.43 -2.98 -17.70
CA CYS A 296 24.83 -2.49 -16.39
C CYS A 296 24.33 -1.07 -16.13
N ARG A 297 24.49 -0.16 -17.09
CA ARG A 297 24.00 1.22 -16.99
C ARG A 297 22.47 1.31 -16.98
N CYS A 298 21.80 0.54 -17.84
CA CYS A 298 20.33 0.47 -17.88
C CYS A 298 19.76 0.06 -16.51
N LEU A 299 20.30 -1.02 -15.93
CA LEU A 299 19.87 -1.54 -14.64
C LEU A 299 20.17 -0.57 -13.47
N GLU A 300 21.30 0.13 -13.52
CA GLU A 300 21.66 1.18 -12.55
C GLU A 300 20.64 2.33 -12.58
N LEU A 301 20.19 2.74 -13.77
CA LEU A 301 19.16 3.78 -13.91
C LEU A 301 17.81 3.31 -13.36
N LEU A 302 17.43 2.04 -13.61
CA LEU A 302 16.23 1.45 -12.99
C LEU A 302 16.33 1.46 -11.46
N ALA A 303 17.49 1.07 -10.90
CA ALA A 303 17.74 1.11 -9.46
C ALA A 303 17.65 2.55 -8.92
N ARG A 304 18.21 3.53 -9.63
CA ARG A 304 18.15 4.95 -9.25
C ARG A 304 16.72 5.51 -9.28
N ILE A 305 15.93 5.16 -10.29
CA ILE A 305 14.50 5.50 -10.38
C ILE A 305 13.76 4.99 -9.13
N LEU A 306 13.96 3.72 -8.78
CA LEU A 306 13.36 3.14 -7.57
C LEU A 306 13.87 3.78 -6.29
N GLU A 307 15.17 4.09 -6.20
CA GLU A 307 15.73 4.76 -5.02
C GLU A 307 15.05 6.10 -4.76
N ILE A 308 14.83 6.91 -5.82
CA ILE A 308 14.11 8.18 -5.71
C ILE A 308 12.67 7.94 -5.22
N LEU A 309 11.94 7.04 -5.87
CA LEU A 309 10.55 6.73 -5.52
C LEU A 309 10.40 6.13 -4.11
N LEU A 310 11.41 5.42 -3.61
CA LEU A 310 11.39 4.87 -2.25
C LEU A 310 11.65 5.92 -1.15
N LYS A 311 11.98 7.17 -1.49
CA LYS A 311 12.15 8.27 -0.51
C LYS A 311 10.81 8.80 0.07
N GLY A 312 9.68 8.25 -0.35
CA GLY A 312 8.34 8.70 0.09
C GLY A 312 8.07 10.12 -0.40
N ASP A 313 7.52 10.98 0.46
CA ASP A 313 7.21 12.38 0.11
C ASP A 313 8.44 13.18 -0.35
N ARG A 314 9.63 12.81 0.13
CA ARG A 314 10.88 13.44 -0.31
C ARG A 314 11.20 13.17 -1.78
N ALA A 315 10.56 12.20 -2.44
CA ALA A 315 10.75 11.97 -3.87
C ALA A 315 10.40 13.21 -4.72
N VAL A 316 9.48 14.06 -4.25
CA VAL A 316 9.04 15.27 -4.97
C VAL A 316 10.20 16.25 -5.20
N SER A 317 11.17 16.33 -4.27
CA SER A 317 12.35 17.20 -4.45
C SER A 317 13.38 16.65 -5.43
N HIS A 318 13.18 15.43 -5.93
CA HIS A 318 14.07 14.75 -6.88
C HIS A 318 13.39 14.49 -8.23
N VAL A 319 12.27 15.16 -8.54
CA VAL A 319 11.53 14.86 -9.78
C VAL A 319 12.38 15.14 -11.02
N ASP A 320 13.13 16.23 -11.08
CA ASP A 320 13.94 16.54 -12.26
C ASP A 320 15.01 15.46 -12.51
N GLU A 321 15.59 14.94 -11.42
CA GLU A 321 16.52 13.81 -11.48
C GLU A 321 15.81 12.53 -11.93
N LEU A 322 14.62 12.26 -11.42
CA LEU A 322 13.79 11.13 -11.85
C LEU A 322 13.49 11.20 -13.35
N GLU A 323 13.16 12.38 -13.88
CA GLU A 323 12.89 12.57 -15.30
C GLU A 323 14.11 12.26 -16.16
N ALA A 324 15.28 12.79 -15.78
CA ALA A 324 16.55 12.50 -16.45
C ALA A 324 16.90 11.01 -16.42
N CYS A 325 16.73 10.34 -15.26
CA CYS A 325 16.95 8.91 -15.16
C CYS A 325 16.00 8.10 -16.04
N VAL A 326 14.70 8.47 -16.08
CA VAL A 326 13.70 7.80 -16.92
C VAL A 326 14.03 7.98 -18.41
N ASP A 327 14.48 9.15 -18.84
CA ASP A 327 14.75 9.41 -20.26
C ASP A 327 16.00 8.64 -20.75
N GLU A 328 17.07 8.63 -19.94
CA GLU A 328 18.27 7.83 -20.24
C GLU A 328 17.96 6.33 -20.18
N HIS A 329 17.20 5.90 -19.17
CA HIS A 329 16.75 4.51 -19.01
C HIS A 329 15.95 4.06 -20.21
N ALA A 330 14.96 4.84 -20.63
CA ALA A 330 14.08 4.50 -21.75
C ALA A 330 14.85 4.36 -23.07
N THR A 331 15.86 5.21 -23.28
CA THR A 331 16.74 5.12 -24.46
C THR A 331 17.49 3.79 -24.47
N LEU A 332 18.19 3.46 -23.38
CA LEU A 332 18.92 2.19 -23.28
C LEU A 332 17.99 0.98 -23.30
N PHE A 333 16.84 1.06 -22.66
CA PHE A 333 15.87 -0.02 -22.58
C PHE A 333 15.35 -0.39 -23.97
N VAL A 334 15.01 0.60 -24.82
CA VAL A 334 14.54 0.31 -26.19
C VAL A 334 15.68 -0.20 -27.06
N GLU A 335 16.89 0.31 -26.88
CA GLU A 335 18.07 -0.19 -27.63
C GLU A 335 18.44 -1.63 -27.29
N LEU A 336 18.27 -2.05 -26.03
CA LEU A 336 18.66 -3.37 -25.55
C LEU A 336 17.49 -4.38 -25.56
N TYR A 337 16.27 -3.91 -25.32
CA TYR A 337 15.10 -4.74 -25.02
C TYR A 337 13.84 -4.22 -25.75
N GLU A 338 13.97 -3.84 -27.03
CA GLU A 338 12.89 -3.24 -27.83
C GLU A 338 11.54 -3.99 -27.71
N HIS A 339 11.56 -5.31 -27.84
CA HIS A 339 10.38 -6.18 -27.79
C HIS A 339 9.72 -6.24 -26.40
N CYS A 340 10.42 -5.82 -25.36
CA CYS A 340 9.95 -5.70 -23.98
C CYS A 340 9.26 -4.35 -23.69
N ALA A 341 9.29 -3.38 -24.62
CA ALA A 341 8.64 -2.08 -24.45
C ALA A 341 7.11 -2.19 -24.62
N LYS A 342 6.45 -2.79 -23.64
CA LYS A 342 4.99 -2.95 -23.54
C LYS A 342 4.32 -1.66 -23.05
N PRO A 343 2.97 -1.52 -23.02
CA PRO A 343 2.33 -0.24 -22.69
C PRO A 343 2.80 0.46 -21.40
N LYS A 344 3.14 -0.31 -20.35
CA LYS A 344 3.69 0.25 -19.10
C LYS A 344 5.04 0.95 -19.26
N PHE A 345 5.83 0.58 -20.27
CA PHE A 345 7.05 1.32 -20.65
C PHE A 345 6.73 2.80 -20.90
N HIS A 346 5.70 3.09 -21.69
CA HIS A 346 5.29 4.48 -21.90
C HIS A 346 4.67 5.13 -20.65
N MET A 347 4.01 4.35 -19.80
CA MET A 347 3.45 4.89 -18.55
C MET A 347 4.52 5.32 -17.55
N LEU A 348 5.76 4.81 -17.68
CA LEU A 348 6.91 5.21 -16.87
C LEU A 348 7.15 6.73 -16.93
N PHE A 349 7.01 7.34 -18.11
CA PHE A 349 7.20 8.78 -18.31
C PHE A 349 6.20 9.62 -17.50
N HIS A 350 4.98 9.10 -17.29
CA HIS A 350 3.91 9.80 -16.58
C HIS A 350 4.05 9.78 -15.05
N ILE A 351 4.94 8.94 -14.50
CA ILE A 351 5.17 8.87 -13.04
C ILE A 351 5.69 10.21 -12.52
N SER A 352 6.61 10.84 -13.25
CA SER A 352 7.17 12.15 -12.87
C SER A 352 6.09 13.24 -12.77
N SER A 353 5.21 13.34 -13.78
CA SER A 353 4.04 14.23 -13.79
C SER A 353 3.10 13.94 -12.61
N ALA A 354 2.80 12.66 -12.35
CA ALA A 354 1.96 12.26 -11.22
C ALA A 354 2.58 12.68 -9.88
N LEU A 355 3.89 12.46 -9.71
CA LEU A 355 4.64 12.84 -8.52
C LEU A 355 4.61 14.36 -8.26
N ARG A 356 4.77 15.20 -9.30
CA ARG A 356 4.64 16.67 -9.15
C ARG A 356 3.23 17.09 -8.73
N ARG A 357 2.21 16.42 -9.25
CA ARG A 357 0.80 16.83 -9.09
C ARG A 357 0.17 16.36 -7.79
N PHE A 358 0.56 15.18 -7.32
CA PHE A 358 -0.14 14.48 -6.25
C PHE A 358 0.79 14.02 -5.11
N GLY A 359 2.11 14.19 -5.25
CA GLY A 359 3.06 13.57 -4.34
C GLY A 359 3.27 12.08 -4.67
N ASN A 360 3.95 11.37 -3.78
CA ASN A 360 4.38 9.99 -4.02
C ASN A 360 3.29 8.98 -3.66
N LEU A 361 2.21 8.99 -4.44
CA LEU A 361 1.10 8.07 -4.27
C LEU A 361 1.36 6.74 -4.97
N SER A 362 0.98 5.64 -4.33
CA SER A 362 1.10 4.31 -4.91
C SER A 362 0.10 3.30 -4.34
N CYS A 363 -0.05 2.17 -5.03
CA CYS A 363 -1.02 1.14 -4.67
C CYS A 363 -0.55 0.18 -3.57
N TRP A 364 0.59 0.43 -2.89
CA TRP A 364 1.03 -0.42 -1.76
C TRP A 364 0.00 -0.44 -0.63
N GLY A 365 -0.52 0.72 -0.25
CA GLY A 365 -1.56 0.87 0.77
C GLY A 365 -2.86 0.18 0.36
N PRO A 366 -3.46 0.55 -0.79
CA PRO A 366 -4.63 -0.12 -1.35
C PRO A 366 -4.49 -1.65 -1.42
N GLU A 367 -3.36 -2.19 -1.88
CA GLU A 367 -3.17 -3.65 -2.01
C GLU A 367 -3.05 -4.36 -0.65
N ARG A 368 -2.47 -3.70 0.37
CA ARG A 368 -2.49 -4.22 1.75
C ARG A 368 -3.91 -4.24 2.33
N LYS A 369 -4.69 -3.17 2.14
CA LYS A 369 -6.10 -3.11 2.58
C LYS A 369 -6.94 -4.17 1.86
N HIS A 370 -6.70 -4.38 0.57
CA HIS A 370 -7.31 -5.43 -0.23
C HIS A 370 -7.07 -6.83 0.35
N ARG A 371 -5.86 -7.11 0.86
CA ARG A 371 -5.55 -8.37 1.57
C ARG A 371 -6.39 -8.56 2.84
N VAL A 372 -6.59 -7.48 3.62
CA VAL A 372 -7.42 -7.49 4.84
C VAL A 372 -8.88 -7.76 4.50
N VAL A 373 -9.44 -7.01 3.54
CA VAL A 373 -10.85 -7.20 3.12
C VAL A 373 -11.09 -8.60 2.56
N LYS A 374 -10.18 -9.14 1.73
CA LYS A 374 -10.24 -10.53 1.25
C LYS A 374 -10.31 -11.53 2.40
N SER A 375 -9.56 -11.30 3.47
CA SER A 375 -9.57 -12.15 4.67
C SER A 375 -10.91 -12.09 5.41
N LEU A 376 -11.58 -10.94 5.44
CA LEU A 376 -12.88 -10.74 6.10
C LEU A 376 -14.05 -11.32 5.29
N VAL A 377 -13.97 -11.26 3.96
CA VAL A 377 -14.99 -11.83 3.06
C VAL A 377 -14.94 -13.35 3.09
N GLY A 378 -13.74 -13.95 3.17
CA GLY A 378 -13.57 -15.40 3.23
C GLY A 378 -14.17 -16.07 4.48
N SER A 379 -14.45 -15.30 5.55
CA SER A 379 -15.01 -15.80 6.80
C SER A 379 -16.52 -15.62 6.95
N SER A 380 -17.20 -14.98 5.99
CA SER A 380 -18.61 -14.60 6.08
C SER A 380 -19.49 -15.39 5.11
N VAL A 381 -20.12 -16.48 5.57
CA VAL A 381 -21.22 -17.16 4.87
C VAL A 381 -22.53 -16.60 5.39
N ALA A 382 -23.29 -15.86 4.58
CA ALA A 382 -24.76 -15.73 4.58
C ALA A 382 -25.24 -14.37 4.02
N ASN A 383 -26.25 -14.47 3.14
CA ASN A 383 -27.32 -13.59 2.64
C ASN A 383 -27.47 -12.10 3.05
N GLU A 384 -26.68 -11.51 3.94
CA GLU A 384 -26.66 -10.07 4.26
C GLU A 384 -25.25 -9.46 4.13
N LEU A 385 -24.51 -9.96 3.13
CA LEU A 385 -23.11 -9.64 2.88
C LEU A 385 -22.88 -8.15 2.58
N GLN A 386 -23.85 -7.47 1.98
CA GLN A 386 -23.68 -6.11 1.43
C GLN A 386 -23.67 -5.03 2.52
N ASN A 387 -24.59 -5.10 3.48
CA ASN A 387 -24.66 -4.12 4.57
C ASN A 387 -23.58 -4.39 5.62
N ASN A 388 -23.29 -5.66 5.91
CA ASN A 388 -22.32 -6.02 6.96
C ASN A 388 -20.85 -5.81 6.55
N LEU A 389 -20.49 -5.93 5.25
CA LEU A 389 -19.09 -5.77 4.81
C LEU A 389 -18.63 -4.31 4.79
N ALA A 390 -19.41 -3.42 4.19
CA ALA A 390 -19.08 -2.00 4.15
C ALA A 390 -19.15 -1.40 5.56
N VAL A 391 -20.15 -1.77 6.37
CA VAL A 391 -20.27 -1.31 7.76
C VAL A 391 -19.21 -1.93 8.67
N ARG A 392 -18.72 -3.17 8.43
CA ARG A 392 -17.59 -3.72 9.21
C ARG A 392 -16.24 -3.23 8.73
N ALA A 393 -16.02 -3.02 7.44
CA ALA A 393 -14.77 -2.47 6.92
C ALA A 393 -14.67 -0.98 7.27
N CYS A 394 -15.70 -0.17 6.96
CA CYS A 394 -15.81 1.18 7.52
C CYS A 394 -15.88 1.16 9.03
N GLY A 395 -16.46 0.16 9.70
CA GLY A 395 -16.48 0.08 11.17
C GLY A 395 -15.14 -0.35 11.77
N GLN A 396 -14.24 -0.98 11.02
CA GLN A 396 -12.87 -1.28 11.41
C GLN A 396 -11.94 -0.11 11.10
N ASP A 397 -12.14 0.57 9.97
CA ASP A 397 -11.44 1.81 9.61
C ASP A 397 -11.90 2.96 10.51
N LEU A 398 -13.21 3.07 10.78
CA LEU A 398 -13.80 3.96 11.77
C LEU A 398 -13.48 3.50 13.18
N LYS A 399 -13.37 2.21 13.52
CA LYS A 399 -12.76 1.84 14.82
C LYS A 399 -11.31 2.26 14.88
N ALA A 400 -10.53 2.14 13.81
CA ALA A 400 -9.16 2.65 13.80
C ALA A 400 -9.10 4.20 13.91
N ILE A 401 -10.20 4.91 13.63
CA ILE A 401 -10.35 6.37 13.77
C ILE A 401 -11.07 6.77 15.09
N GLU A 402 -12.03 5.98 15.58
CA GLU A 402 -12.82 6.11 16.83
C GLU A 402 -12.04 5.59 18.03
N GLU A 403 -11.10 4.66 17.84
CA GLU A 403 -10.06 4.29 18.80
C GLU A 403 -9.00 5.40 18.93
N GLY A 404 -9.34 6.61 18.45
CA GLY A 404 -8.73 7.90 18.76
C GLY A 404 -9.50 8.73 19.80
N VAL A 405 -10.52 8.19 20.48
CA VAL A 405 -10.81 8.66 21.85
C VAL A 405 -9.92 7.84 22.77
N PHE A 406 -8.78 8.44 23.10
CA PHE A 406 -7.91 8.06 24.18
C PHE A 406 -8.73 8.01 25.46
N GLU A 407 -9.41 6.90 25.75
CA GLU A 407 -9.77 6.60 27.12
C GLU A 407 -8.43 6.55 27.87
N PRO A 408 -8.25 7.38 28.91
CA PRO A 408 -7.17 7.15 29.86
C PRO A 408 -7.22 5.67 30.23
N THR A 409 -6.05 5.04 30.31
CA THR A 409 -5.83 3.60 30.45
C THR A 409 -7.04 2.88 31.09
N ALA A 410 -7.64 1.90 30.41
CA ALA A 410 -8.90 1.29 30.87
C ALA A 410 -9.02 -0.18 30.45
N LEU A 411 -9.67 -1.02 31.26
CA LEU A 411 -9.91 -2.42 30.92
C LEU A 411 -11.15 -2.58 30.03
N ALA A 412 -11.07 -3.49 29.05
CA ALA A 412 -12.23 -3.85 28.23
C ALA A 412 -13.18 -4.80 28.96
N SER A 413 -14.49 -4.66 28.75
CA SER A 413 -15.45 -5.69 29.19
C SER A 413 -15.25 -7.03 28.44
N PRO A 414 -15.51 -8.18 29.08
CA PRO A 414 -16.02 -8.35 30.45
C PRO A 414 -14.93 -8.18 31.51
N LEU A 415 -15.27 -7.51 32.61
CA LEU A 415 -14.43 -7.36 33.79
C LEU A 415 -14.70 -8.52 34.76
N THR A 416 -13.66 -9.01 35.43
CA THR A 416 -13.80 -9.94 36.56
C THR A 416 -13.10 -9.36 37.78
N ASP A 417 -13.79 -9.28 38.90
CA ASP A 417 -13.19 -8.86 40.17
C ASP A 417 -12.31 -9.96 40.74
N LEU A 418 -11.09 -9.57 41.15
CA LEU A 418 -10.10 -10.45 41.75
C LEU A 418 -9.91 -10.08 43.22
N HIS A 419 -10.88 -10.46 44.05
CA HIS A 419 -10.86 -10.17 45.49
C HIS A 419 -9.55 -10.63 46.17
N TRP A 420 -9.01 -11.78 45.77
CA TRP A 420 -7.74 -12.31 46.32
C TRP A 420 -6.51 -11.46 45.93
N ALA A 421 -6.58 -10.68 44.85
CA ALA A 421 -5.46 -9.87 44.37
C ALA A 421 -5.35 -8.52 45.10
N VAL A 422 -6.36 -8.13 45.87
CA VAL A 422 -6.36 -6.91 46.70
C VAL A 422 -5.25 -7.01 47.75
N ASP A 423 -5.24 -8.08 48.54
CA ASP A 423 -4.23 -8.33 49.58
C ASP A 423 -2.81 -8.48 48.98
N LEU A 424 -2.72 -9.01 47.75
CA LEU A 424 -1.45 -9.15 47.03
C LEU A 424 -0.86 -7.79 46.62
N LEU A 425 -1.70 -6.86 46.19
CA LEU A 425 -1.28 -5.56 45.67
C LEU A 425 -1.20 -4.47 46.72
N ALA A 426 -1.87 -4.62 47.87
CA ALA A 426 -1.89 -3.64 48.95
C ALA A 426 -0.51 -3.19 49.48
N PRO A 427 0.55 -4.02 49.50
CA PRO A 427 1.89 -3.57 49.90
C PRO A 427 2.66 -2.82 48.80
N VAL A 428 2.25 -2.97 47.54
CA VAL A 428 2.91 -2.38 46.35
C VAL A 428 2.20 -1.10 45.90
N LEU A 429 0.88 -1.09 46.03
CA LEU A 429 -0.01 0.02 45.77
C LEU A 429 -0.56 0.46 47.11
N ASP A 430 -0.24 1.67 47.54
CA ASP A 430 -0.63 2.33 48.79
C ASP A 430 -2.06 1.94 49.23
N GLY A 431 -2.23 0.78 49.89
CA GLY A 431 -3.53 0.17 50.20
C GLY A 431 -4.48 -0.08 49.01
N ALA A 432 -4.16 -0.97 48.06
CA ALA A 432 -5.12 -1.46 47.05
C ALA A 432 -6.46 -1.87 47.69
N GLN A 433 -7.59 -1.39 47.15
CA GLN A 433 -8.95 -1.67 47.61
C GLN A 433 -9.76 -2.51 46.64
N HIS A 434 -9.50 -2.37 45.34
CA HIS A 434 -10.26 -3.07 44.31
C HIS A 434 -9.37 -3.49 43.16
N VAL A 435 -9.51 -4.73 42.68
CA VAL A 435 -8.71 -5.24 41.56
C VAL A 435 -9.62 -5.94 40.56
N GLN A 436 -9.54 -5.51 39.30
CA GLN A 436 -10.30 -6.08 38.19
C GLN A 436 -9.37 -6.62 37.12
N ARG A 437 -9.80 -7.65 36.41
CA ARG A 437 -9.09 -8.20 35.25
C ARG A 437 -9.91 -8.13 33.97
N SER A 438 -9.20 -8.04 32.85
CA SER A 438 -9.71 -8.25 31.49
C SER A 438 -8.68 -8.97 30.62
N ARG A 439 -9.12 -9.42 29.44
CA ARG A 439 -8.25 -9.89 28.36
C ARG A 439 -7.68 -8.76 27.52
N LYS A 440 -8.11 -7.51 27.71
CA LYS A 440 -7.65 -6.36 26.92
C LYS A 440 -7.55 -5.11 27.79
N LEU A 441 -6.45 -4.39 27.64
CA LEU A 441 -6.24 -3.04 28.16
C LEU A 441 -6.23 -2.04 27.00
N TYR A 442 -7.03 -1.00 27.10
CA TYR A 442 -6.92 0.20 26.29
C TYR A 442 -5.90 1.14 26.91
N THR A 443 -5.10 1.75 26.06
CA THR A 443 -4.05 2.69 26.44
C THR A 443 -4.14 3.92 25.56
N SER A 444 -3.44 4.99 25.94
CA SER A 444 -3.31 6.15 25.08
C SER A 444 -2.72 5.79 23.70
N ARG A 445 -1.82 4.81 23.61
CA ARG A 445 -1.11 4.50 22.35
C ARG A 445 -1.69 3.31 21.58
N GLY A 446 -2.88 2.82 21.94
CA GLY A 446 -3.51 1.65 21.32
C GLY A 446 -4.02 0.67 22.36
N SER A 447 -3.96 -0.63 22.08
CA SER A 447 -4.43 -1.65 23.04
C SER A 447 -3.49 -2.84 23.15
N VAL A 448 -3.50 -3.47 24.33
CA VAL A 448 -2.72 -4.66 24.65
C VAL A 448 -3.68 -5.78 25.02
N PHE A 449 -3.50 -6.95 24.42
CA PHE A 449 -4.33 -8.14 24.62
C PHE A 449 -3.57 -9.21 25.41
N CYS A 450 -4.32 -10.06 26.12
CA CYS A 450 -3.81 -11.32 26.63
C CYS A 450 -3.30 -12.18 25.45
N GLY A 451 -2.06 -12.66 25.57
CA GLY A 451 -1.32 -13.35 24.53
C GLY A 451 -0.28 -12.49 23.84
N ASP A 452 -0.42 -11.16 23.90
CA ASP A 452 0.54 -10.24 23.27
C ASP A 452 1.89 -10.30 23.96
N VAL A 453 2.93 -9.97 23.20
CA VAL A 453 4.31 -9.92 23.69
C VAL A 453 4.74 -8.47 23.78
N LEU A 454 5.03 -8.02 25.00
CA LEU A 454 5.58 -6.71 25.31
C LEU A 454 7.10 -6.79 25.33
N TRP A 455 7.77 -5.77 24.81
CA TRP A 455 9.22 -5.63 24.90
C TRP A 455 9.58 -4.51 25.86
N SER A 456 10.32 -4.83 26.92
CA SER A 456 10.92 -3.81 27.77
C SER A 456 12.29 -3.43 27.21
N ARG A 457 12.41 -2.18 26.75
CA ARG A 457 13.66 -1.67 26.16
C ARG A 457 14.76 -1.51 27.21
N CYS A 458 14.41 -1.10 28.43
CA CYS A 458 15.35 -0.89 29.53
C CYS A 458 15.90 -2.22 30.08
N LEU A 459 15.09 -3.27 30.13
CA LEU A 459 15.50 -4.58 30.67
C LEU A 459 16.02 -5.54 29.61
N HIS A 460 15.79 -5.27 28.34
CA HIS A 460 16.07 -6.17 27.22
C HIS A 460 15.38 -7.54 27.35
N VAL A 461 14.15 -7.55 27.87
CA VAL A 461 13.36 -8.76 28.10
C VAL A 461 11.99 -8.65 27.41
N THR A 462 11.48 -9.78 26.91
CA THR A 462 10.12 -9.90 26.39
C THR A 462 9.18 -10.48 27.45
N TYR A 463 7.96 -9.98 27.50
CA TYR A 463 6.92 -10.41 28.43
C TYR A 463 5.69 -10.84 27.65
N GLN A 464 5.20 -12.06 27.87
CA GLN A 464 3.90 -12.45 27.32
C GLN A 464 2.80 -12.09 28.31
N VAL A 465 1.84 -11.29 27.88
CA VAL A 465 0.69 -10.87 28.69
C VAL A 465 -0.23 -12.06 28.93
N LYS A 466 -0.43 -12.41 30.19
CA LYS A 466 -1.37 -13.44 30.64
C LYS A 466 -2.68 -12.84 31.12
N ALA A 467 -2.67 -11.63 31.65
CA ALA A 467 -3.88 -10.87 31.96
C ALA A 467 -3.59 -9.36 32.03
N CYS A 468 -4.60 -8.55 31.76
CA CYS A 468 -4.58 -7.11 32.00
C CYS A 468 -5.37 -6.82 33.28
N LEU A 469 -4.78 -6.04 34.19
CA LEU A 469 -5.35 -5.71 35.48
C LEU A 469 -5.50 -4.20 35.66
N MET A 470 -6.48 -3.82 36.48
CA MET A 470 -6.65 -2.49 37.03
C MET A 470 -6.81 -2.65 38.54
N ALA A 471 -5.97 -1.98 39.31
CA ALA A 471 -6.10 -1.88 40.75
C ALA A 471 -6.44 -0.45 41.15
N VAL A 472 -7.29 -0.27 42.14
CA VAL A 472 -7.65 1.04 42.71
C VAL A 472 -7.03 1.11 44.10
N ASP A 473 -6.22 2.12 44.37
CA ASP A 473 -5.61 2.34 45.69
C ASP A 473 -6.57 3.02 46.68
N HIS A 474 -6.12 3.23 47.93
CA HIS A 474 -6.97 3.78 48.98
C HIS A 474 -7.41 5.23 48.74
N GLU A 475 -6.67 5.97 47.91
CA GLU A 475 -7.00 7.33 47.49
C GLU A 475 -7.91 7.35 46.25
N GLY A 476 -8.26 6.18 45.72
CA GLY A 476 -9.11 6.03 44.53
C GLY A 476 -8.36 6.15 43.21
N ARG A 477 -7.01 6.16 43.21
CA ARG A 477 -6.22 6.22 41.98
C ARG A 477 -6.16 4.85 41.31
N LYS A 478 -6.26 4.85 39.98
CA LYS A 478 -6.23 3.63 39.16
C LYS A 478 -4.81 3.34 38.69
N HIS A 479 -4.35 2.14 38.99
CA HIS A 479 -3.07 1.58 38.56
C HIS A 479 -3.34 0.45 37.57
N PHE A 480 -2.66 0.46 36.42
CA PHE A 480 -2.84 -0.56 35.39
C PHE A 480 -1.61 -1.44 35.31
N LEU A 481 -1.86 -2.75 35.32
CA LEU A 481 -0.81 -3.74 35.41
C LEU A 481 -1.02 -4.87 34.40
N PHE A 482 0.06 -5.47 33.95
CA PHE A 482 0.03 -6.72 33.18
C PHE A 482 0.54 -7.85 34.04
N HIS A 483 -0.25 -8.91 34.19
CA HIS A 483 0.28 -10.19 34.66
C HIS A 483 0.96 -10.85 33.46
N VAL A 484 2.24 -11.17 33.57
CA VAL A 484 3.08 -11.60 32.45
C VAL A 484 3.89 -12.85 32.77
N SER A 485 4.21 -13.64 31.74
CA SER A 485 5.34 -14.57 31.77
C SER A 485 6.57 -13.87 31.20
N GLU A 486 7.68 -13.94 31.90
CA GLU A 486 8.96 -13.48 31.38
C GLU A 486 9.54 -14.47 30.38
N HIS A 487 10.01 -13.96 29.24
CA HIS A 487 10.73 -14.73 28.24
C HIS A 487 12.11 -14.12 28.02
N LYS A 488 13.14 -14.94 28.26
CA LYS A 488 14.55 -14.53 28.09
C LYS A 488 15.08 -15.00 26.76
N ARG A 489 15.90 -14.15 26.14
CA ARG A 489 16.57 -14.47 24.89
C ARG A 489 17.65 -15.51 25.15
N VAL A 490 17.54 -16.70 24.53
CA VAL A 490 18.53 -17.78 24.72
C VAL A 490 19.56 -17.80 23.59
N LYS A 491 19.10 -17.77 22.32
CA LYS A 491 19.98 -17.72 21.13
C LYS A 491 19.21 -17.25 19.89
N GLY A 492 19.78 -16.36 19.08
CA GLY A 492 19.11 -15.86 17.87
C GLY A 492 17.87 -15.01 18.20
N ASN A 493 16.73 -15.23 17.54
CA ASN A 493 15.42 -14.64 17.90
C ASN A 493 14.57 -15.58 18.78
N ARG A 494 15.18 -16.65 19.31
CA ARG A 494 14.48 -17.60 20.17
C ARG A 494 14.47 -17.08 21.61
N PHE A 495 13.27 -16.95 22.15
CA PHE A 495 13.02 -16.63 23.53
C PHE A 495 12.36 -17.84 24.19
N ASP A 496 12.95 -18.34 25.27
CA ASP A 496 12.35 -19.41 26.07
C ASP A 496 11.71 -18.79 27.32
N GLU A 497 10.61 -19.38 27.78
CA GLU A 497 9.92 -18.93 29.01
C GLU A 497 10.87 -19.11 30.20
N ALA A 498 11.16 -18.04 30.92
CA ALA A 498 12.08 -18.04 32.05
C ALA A 498 11.44 -18.62 33.33
N GLY A 499 10.22 -19.17 33.24
CA GLY A 499 9.46 -19.77 34.35
C GLY A 499 9.01 -18.78 35.42
N THR A 500 9.24 -17.49 35.22
CA THR A 500 8.95 -16.44 36.20
C THR A 500 7.68 -15.71 35.77
N LEU A 501 6.66 -15.74 36.63
CA LEU A 501 5.45 -14.92 36.50
C LEU A 501 5.65 -13.62 37.28
N GLY A 502 5.27 -12.50 36.69
CA GLY A 502 5.37 -11.18 37.34
C GLY A 502 4.23 -10.24 36.95
N LEU A 503 4.16 -9.08 37.60
CA LEU A 503 3.34 -7.94 37.20
C LEU A 503 4.24 -6.80 36.77
N ILE A 504 3.81 -6.14 35.69
CA ILE A 504 4.47 -4.96 35.18
C ILE A 504 3.49 -3.81 35.20
N PHE A 505 3.94 -2.65 35.66
CA PHE A 505 3.15 -1.43 35.61
C PHE A 505 3.10 -0.89 34.20
N TYR A 506 1.91 -0.47 33.79
CA TYR A 506 1.74 0.28 32.57
C TYR A 506 2.12 1.75 32.80
N GLU A 507 3.37 2.08 32.50
CA GLU A 507 3.91 3.44 32.34
C GLU A 507 4.65 3.55 30.98
N GLU A 508 4.95 4.76 30.50
CA GLU A 508 5.56 4.97 29.16
C GLU A 508 6.83 4.12 28.91
N ASP A 509 7.56 3.76 29.98
CA ASP A 509 8.77 2.95 29.94
C ASP A 509 8.62 1.51 30.45
N LEU A 510 7.39 1.06 30.77
CA LEU A 510 7.11 -0.26 31.37
C LEU A 510 8.02 -0.54 32.58
N VAL A 511 7.85 0.21 33.68
CA VAL A 511 8.65 0.01 34.89
C VAL A 511 8.28 -1.35 35.51
N PRO A 512 9.20 -2.33 35.53
CA PRO A 512 8.93 -3.62 36.14
C PRO A 512 8.88 -3.44 37.66
N VAL A 513 7.91 -4.07 38.32
CA VAL A 513 8.01 -4.32 39.77
C VAL A 513 8.15 -5.81 39.95
N GLN A 514 9.38 -6.25 40.20
CA GLN A 514 9.66 -7.67 40.35
C GLN A 514 9.17 -8.15 41.72
N TYR A 515 8.14 -8.98 41.74
CA TYR A 515 7.80 -9.80 42.90
C TYR A 515 7.83 -11.27 42.47
N SER A 516 8.30 -12.13 43.36
CA SER A 516 8.31 -13.58 43.14
C SER A 516 7.20 -14.22 43.97
N VAL A 517 6.26 -14.89 43.31
CA VAL A 517 5.27 -15.73 44.01
C VAL A 517 5.88 -17.11 44.20
N SER A 518 6.34 -17.40 45.42
CA SER A 518 6.65 -18.77 45.83
C SER A 518 5.33 -19.53 46.04
N LEU A 519 5.18 -20.70 45.41
CA LEU A 519 4.05 -21.63 45.57
C LEU A 519 3.86 -22.16 47.02
N ALA A 520 4.74 -21.77 47.95
CA ALA A 520 4.62 -22.04 49.38
C ALA A 520 4.36 -20.76 50.18
N ARG A 521 3.14 -20.22 50.10
CA ARG A 521 2.45 -19.33 51.08
C ARG A 521 3.21 -18.20 51.81
N GLN A 522 4.35 -17.71 51.33
CA GLN A 522 4.94 -16.44 51.74
C GLN A 522 5.55 -15.75 50.52
N ILE A 523 5.00 -14.58 50.18
CA ILE A 523 5.53 -13.72 49.11
C ILE A 523 6.51 -12.75 49.77
N VAL A 524 7.76 -12.76 49.30
CA VAL A 524 8.77 -11.75 49.65
C VAL A 524 8.77 -10.71 48.54
N ILE A 525 8.52 -9.44 48.90
CA ILE A 525 8.58 -8.31 47.97
C ILE A 525 9.99 -7.72 48.06
N TYR A 526 10.70 -7.66 46.94
CA TYR A 526 11.92 -6.85 46.81
C TYR A 526 11.54 -5.53 46.16
N THR A 527 11.58 -4.43 46.91
CA THR A 527 11.54 -3.08 46.33
C THR A 527 12.94 -2.75 45.82
N GLY A 528 13.19 -3.05 44.55
CA GLY A 528 14.35 -2.52 43.85
C GLY A 528 14.22 -1.01 43.76
N THR A 529 15.16 -0.30 44.38
CA THR A 529 15.22 1.17 44.41
C THR A 529 15.33 1.71 42.98
N MET A 530 14.63 2.81 42.70
CA MET A 530 14.79 3.62 41.49
C MET A 530 16.28 3.74 41.14
N LEU A 531 16.67 3.33 39.94
CA LEU A 531 17.94 3.76 39.35
C LEU A 531 17.82 5.26 39.08
N GLY A 532 18.15 6.04 40.11
CA GLY A 532 18.46 7.45 39.98
C GLY A 532 19.75 7.65 39.17
N GLU A 533 19.83 8.83 38.57
CA GLU A 533 20.93 9.39 37.79
C GLU A 533 22.33 8.95 38.25
N VAL A 534 23.11 8.37 37.31
CA VAL A 534 24.49 8.75 36.93
C VAL A 534 24.68 8.47 35.44
#